data_AF-A0A3N5R4Z3-F1
#
_entry.id   AF-A0A3N5R4Z3-F1
#
_cell.length_a   1.000
_cell.length_b   1.000
_cell.length_c   1.000
_cell.angle_alpha   90.00
_cell.angle_beta   90.00
_cell.angle_gamma   90.00
#
_symmetry.space_group_name_H-M   'P 1'
#
loop_
_entity.id
_entity.type
_entity.pdbx_description
1 polymer ?
#
loop_
_entity_poly.entity_id
_entity_poly.type
_entity_poly.pdbx_seq_one_letter_code
_entity_poly.pdbx_strand_id
1 'polypeptide(L)'
;MDDDILDTIFDSAIKNKNIIKNRQVLTIDYVPDKLLFRTKESTAIAQSLSVILKKGRPSNLLIFGKPGTGKTAVVKNVIDQLYNKTKELDINLRVPFINAKNSNTPYKILYEIAELLGINKEERKMQVYFTGLSMSEATDRILDFIRRRSIKVVLVIDEIDSLVNR
;
A
#
# COMPACT_ATOMS: atom_id res chain seq x y z
N MET A 1 -0.42 34.00 -33.14
CA MET A 1 -1.81 33.53 -33.32
C MET A 1 -2.10 32.35 -32.40
N ASP A 2 -1.19 31.38 -32.23
CA ASP A 2 -1.41 30.24 -31.32
C ASP A 2 -1.36 30.62 -29.82
N ASP A 3 -0.51 31.58 -29.42
CA ASP A 3 -0.45 32.05 -28.03
C ASP A 3 -1.78 32.65 -27.54
N ASP A 4 -2.50 33.32 -28.44
CA ASP A 4 -3.79 33.97 -28.17
C ASP A 4 -4.91 32.95 -27.88
N ILE A 5 -4.81 31.75 -28.48
CA ILE A 5 -5.76 30.65 -28.28
C ILE A 5 -5.54 30.01 -26.91
N LEU A 6 -4.29 29.80 -26.52
CA LEU A 6 -3.94 29.24 -25.20
C LEU A 6 -4.38 30.17 -24.08
N ASP A 7 -4.12 31.47 -24.21
CA ASP A 7 -4.54 32.47 -23.22
C ASP A 7 -6.06 32.54 -23.09
N THR A 8 -6.80 32.48 -24.20
CA THR A 8 -8.27 32.42 -24.19
C THR A 8 -8.79 31.18 -23.46
N ILE A 9 -8.16 30.02 -23.67
CA ILE A 9 -8.53 28.75 -23.01
C ILE A 9 -8.27 28.86 -21.49
N PHE A 10 -7.11 29.34 -21.08
CA PHE A 10 -6.77 29.48 -19.66
C PHE A 10 -7.64 30.50 -18.94
N ASP A 11 -7.94 31.64 -19.56
CA ASP A 11 -8.85 32.65 -19.01
C ASP A 11 -10.27 32.11 -18.83
N SER A 12 -10.74 31.29 -19.78
CA SER A 12 -12.04 30.61 -19.66
C SER A 12 -12.05 29.58 -18.52
N ALA A 13 -10.94 28.88 -18.30
CA ALA A 13 -10.80 27.92 -17.21
C ALA A 13 -10.80 28.60 -15.84
N ILE A 14 -10.21 29.79 -15.73
CA ILE A 14 -10.17 30.58 -14.48
C ILE A 14 -11.51 31.25 -14.20
N LYS A 15 -12.21 31.79 -15.22
CA LYS A 15 -13.50 32.47 -15.05
C LYS A 15 -14.66 31.53 -14.70
N ASN A 16 -14.56 30.25 -15.03
CA ASN A 16 -15.61 29.29 -14.74
C ASN A 16 -15.75 29.05 -13.23
N LYS A 17 -16.96 29.28 -12.69
CA LYS A 17 -17.29 28.95 -11.30
C LYS A 17 -17.24 27.42 -11.13
N ASN A 18 -16.24 26.93 -10.42
CA ASN A 18 -16.09 25.52 -10.13
C ASN A 18 -17.05 25.07 -9.01
N ILE A 19 -17.96 24.14 -9.33
CA ILE A 19 -18.83 23.46 -8.36
C ILE A 19 -18.01 22.56 -7.42
N ILE A 20 -16.93 21.99 -7.94
CA ILE A 20 -16.08 21.04 -7.21
C ILE A 20 -14.93 21.81 -6.55
N LYS A 21 -14.93 21.87 -5.22
CA LYS A 21 -13.87 22.53 -4.45
C LYS A 21 -12.54 21.75 -4.47
N ASN A 22 -12.61 20.43 -4.41
CA ASN A 22 -11.44 19.55 -4.49
C ASN A 22 -11.77 18.33 -5.35
N ARG A 23 -11.13 18.20 -6.52
CA ARG A 23 -11.35 17.05 -7.41
C ARG A 23 -10.70 15.77 -6.91
N GLN A 24 -9.66 15.87 -6.08
CA GLN A 24 -8.93 14.71 -5.57
C GLN A 24 -9.81 13.81 -4.71
N VAL A 25 -10.79 14.36 -3.97
CA VAL A 25 -11.69 13.54 -3.13
C VAL A 25 -12.63 12.64 -3.94
N LEU A 26 -12.71 12.85 -5.26
CA LEU A 26 -13.53 12.07 -6.18
C LEU A 26 -12.72 11.01 -6.93
N THR A 27 -11.40 10.93 -6.71
CA THR A 27 -10.57 9.92 -7.35
C THR A 27 -10.72 8.57 -6.66
N ILE A 28 -10.50 7.48 -7.40
CA ILE A 28 -10.72 6.11 -6.89
C ILE A 28 -9.71 5.69 -5.81
N ASP A 29 -8.57 6.37 -5.78
CA ASP A 29 -7.45 6.15 -4.87
C ASP A 29 -7.56 6.99 -3.59
N TYR A 30 -8.49 7.95 -3.53
CA TYR A 30 -8.71 8.77 -2.34
C TYR A 30 -9.28 7.93 -1.19
N VAL A 31 -8.60 7.98 -0.05
CA VAL A 31 -9.06 7.37 1.21
C VAL A 31 -9.39 8.51 2.18
N PRO A 32 -10.66 8.66 2.61
CA PRO A 32 -11.02 9.69 3.59
C PRO A 32 -10.47 9.34 4.97
N ASP A 33 -10.24 10.36 5.79
CA ASP A 33 -9.79 10.19 7.19
C ASP A 33 -10.76 9.33 8.01
N LYS A 34 -12.05 9.47 7.73
CA LYS A 34 -13.12 8.72 8.41
C LYS A 34 -13.94 7.92 7.39
N LEU A 35 -13.88 6.60 7.53
CA LEU A 35 -14.74 5.67 6.79
C LEU A 35 -16.03 5.43 7.58
N LEU A 36 -17.14 6.02 7.10
CA LEU A 36 -18.45 5.82 7.70
C LEU A 36 -18.93 4.37 7.50
N PHE A 37 -19.69 3.86 8.48
CA PHE A 37 -20.33 2.54 8.45
C PHE A 37 -19.37 1.34 8.32
N ARG A 38 -18.07 1.52 8.54
CA ARG A 38 -17.03 0.47 8.52
C ARG A 38 -16.36 0.25 9.88
N THR A 39 -16.97 0.73 10.96
CA THR A 39 -16.41 0.65 12.31
C THR A 39 -16.14 -0.79 12.75
N LYS A 40 -17.05 -1.73 12.43
CA LYS A 40 -16.92 -3.14 12.83
C LYS A 40 -15.73 -3.80 12.15
N GLU A 41 -15.62 -3.65 10.84
CA GLU A 41 -14.53 -4.20 10.03
C GLU A 41 -13.19 -3.57 10.41
N SER A 42 -13.15 -2.24 10.56
CA SER A 42 -11.95 -1.52 10.98
C SER A 42 -11.48 -1.99 12.36
N THR A 43 -12.40 -2.17 13.30
CA THR A 43 -12.09 -2.66 14.66
C THR A 43 -11.52 -4.08 14.62
N ALA A 44 -12.10 -4.98 13.84
CA ALA A 44 -11.62 -6.36 13.75
C ALA A 44 -10.17 -6.43 13.19
N ILE A 45 -9.90 -5.67 12.13
CA ILE A 45 -8.55 -5.60 11.53
C ILE A 45 -7.58 -4.96 12.54
N ALA A 46 -7.97 -3.85 13.16
CA ALA A 46 -7.14 -3.15 14.14
C ALA A 46 -6.81 -4.03 15.36
N GLN A 47 -7.78 -4.77 15.89
CA GLN A 47 -7.57 -5.70 17.00
C GLN A 47 -6.54 -6.77 16.65
N SER A 48 -6.65 -7.38 15.47
CA SER A 48 -5.70 -8.38 15.01
C SER A 48 -4.28 -7.81 14.85
N LEU A 49 -4.15 -6.63 14.24
CA LEU A 49 -2.85 -5.99 14.01
C LEU A 49 -2.25 -5.33 15.26
N SER A 50 -3.05 -5.04 16.28
CA SER A 50 -2.61 -4.36 17.52
C SER A 50 -1.50 -5.12 18.26
N VAL A 51 -1.37 -6.43 18.03
CA VAL A 51 -0.30 -7.28 18.58
C VAL A 51 1.09 -6.75 18.23
N ILE A 52 1.24 -6.06 17.09
CA ILE A 52 2.50 -5.42 16.65
C ILE A 52 2.96 -4.36 17.65
N LEU A 53 2.03 -3.63 18.28
CA LEU A 53 2.36 -2.60 19.27
C LEU A 53 3.05 -3.18 20.51
N LYS A 54 2.86 -4.48 20.77
CA LYS A 54 3.56 -5.24 21.82
C LYS A 54 4.78 -6.00 21.27
N LYS A 55 5.28 -5.61 20.08
CA LYS A 55 6.39 -6.24 19.34
C LYS A 55 6.14 -7.72 18.95
N GLY A 56 4.91 -8.21 19.08
CA GLY A 56 4.49 -9.55 18.70
C GLY A 56 4.20 -9.72 17.21
N ARG A 57 3.93 -10.96 16.78
CA ARG A 57 3.52 -11.29 15.41
C ARG A 57 1.99 -11.44 15.37
N PRO A 58 1.26 -10.64 14.57
CA PRO A 58 -0.18 -10.78 14.41
C PRO A 58 -0.53 -12.03 13.60
N SER A 59 -1.79 -12.47 13.70
CA SER A 59 -2.33 -13.51 12.83
C SER A 59 -2.49 -13.00 11.39
N ASN A 60 -2.34 -13.90 10.41
CA ASN A 60 -2.64 -13.57 9.02
C ASN A 60 -4.14 -13.27 8.87
N LEU A 61 -4.47 -12.26 8.06
CA LEU A 61 -5.83 -11.85 7.75
C LEU A 61 -6.12 -12.10 6.29
N LEU A 62 -7.33 -12.59 5.99
CA LEU A 62 -7.84 -12.72 4.64
C LEU A 62 -9.20 -12.02 4.58
N ILE A 63 -9.29 -11.00 3.72
CA ILE A 63 -10.42 -10.08 3.67
C ILE A 63 -11.14 -10.28 2.34
N PHE A 64 -12.41 -10.68 2.41
CA PHE A 64 -13.23 -10.96 1.24
C PHE A 64 -14.42 -10.02 1.12
N GLY A 65 -14.92 -9.88 -0.11
CA GLY A 65 -16.13 -9.11 -0.41
C GLY A 65 -16.17 -8.69 -1.87
N LYS A 66 -17.33 -8.26 -2.35
CA LYS A 66 -17.50 -7.79 -3.73
C LYS A 66 -16.58 -6.59 -4.06
N PRO A 67 -16.23 -6.34 -5.33
CA PRO A 67 -15.55 -5.10 -5.73
C PRO A 67 -16.35 -3.87 -5.31
N GLY A 68 -15.66 -2.76 -5.04
CA GLY A 68 -16.31 -1.50 -4.64
C GLY A 68 -16.87 -1.46 -3.21
N THR A 69 -16.72 -2.51 -2.40
CA THR A 69 -17.20 -2.49 -1.00
C THR A 69 -16.29 -1.74 -0.02
N GLY A 70 -15.18 -1.18 -0.49
CA GLY A 70 -14.27 -0.38 0.34
C GLY A 70 -13.23 -1.17 1.14
N LYS A 71 -12.97 -2.44 0.79
CA LYS A 71 -11.95 -3.28 1.45
C LYS A 71 -10.59 -2.58 1.52
N THR A 72 -10.07 -2.16 0.37
CA THR A 72 -8.79 -1.45 0.23
C THR A 72 -8.76 -0.17 1.08
N ALA A 73 -9.84 0.61 1.06
CA ALA A 73 -9.93 1.85 1.84
C ALA A 73 -9.88 1.57 3.35
N VAL A 74 -10.63 0.57 3.83
CA VAL A 74 -10.62 0.16 5.25
C VAL A 74 -9.23 -0.30 5.68
N VAL A 75 -8.58 -1.15 4.88
CA VAL A 75 -7.22 -1.64 5.20
C VAL A 75 -6.23 -0.48 5.25
N LYS A 76 -6.21 0.40 4.24
CA LYS A 76 -5.35 1.59 4.22
C LYS A 76 -5.56 2.46 5.45
N ASN A 77 -6.81 2.78 5.78
CA ASN A 77 -7.14 3.61 6.94
C ASN A 77 -6.66 2.99 8.27
N VAL A 78 -6.82 1.68 8.46
CA VAL A 78 -6.32 1.00 9.67
C VAL A 78 -4.79 0.94 9.71
N ILE A 79 -4.15 0.69 8.57
CA ILE A 79 -2.69 0.68 8.45
C ILE A 79 -2.10 2.06 8.74
N ASP A 80 -2.69 3.13 8.24
CA ASP A 80 -2.22 4.50 8.48
C ASP A 80 -2.29 4.85 9.97
N GLN A 81 -3.39 4.48 10.64
CA GLN A 81 -3.54 4.63 12.09
C GLN A 81 -2.52 3.79 12.87
N LEU A 82 -2.31 2.53 12.47
CA LEU A 82 -1.31 1.66 13.07
C LEU A 82 0.09 2.24 12.91
N TYR A 83 0.43 2.73 11.73
CA TYR A 83 1.72 3.32 11.42
C TYR A 83 2.01 4.55 12.28
N ASN A 84 1.02 5.43 12.44
CA ASN A 84 1.13 6.58 13.34
C ASN A 84 1.38 6.15 14.80
N LYS A 85 0.65 5.14 15.29
CA LYS A 85 0.87 4.60 16.63
C LYS A 85 2.24 3.93 16.81
N THR A 86 2.75 3.25 15.78
CA THR A 86 4.10 2.67 15.85
C THR A 86 5.20 3.72 15.90
N LYS A 87 5.02 4.89 15.26
CA LYS A 87 5.97 6.01 15.37
C LYS A 87 6.04 6.57 16.78
N GLU A 88 4.90 6.71 17.47
CA GLU A 88 4.84 7.16 18.86
C GLU A 88 5.60 6.22 19.82
N LEU A 89 5.68 4.92 19.48
CA LEU A 89 6.30 3.88 20.31
C LEU A 89 7.71 3.47 19.83
N ASP A 90 8.28 4.20 18.87
CA ASP A 90 9.58 3.88 18.24
C ASP A 90 9.67 2.43 17.73
N ILE A 91 8.59 1.95 17.12
CA ILE A 91 8.53 0.64 16.48
C ILE A 91 8.80 0.84 14.98
N ASN A 92 9.89 0.25 14.49
CA ASN A 92 10.23 0.24 13.07
C ASN A 92 9.29 -0.69 12.28
N LEU A 93 8.11 -0.17 11.91
CA LEU A 93 7.11 -0.84 11.08
C LEU A 93 7.28 -0.45 9.60
N ARG A 94 7.31 -1.44 8.72
CA ARG A 94 7.18 -1.26 7.26
C ARG A 94 5.93 -1.99 6.77
N VAL A 95 5.19 -1.36 5.86
CA VAL A 95 3.96 -1.93 5.31
C VAL A 95 4.01 -1.90 3.78
N PRO A 96 4.66 -2.88 3.12
CA PRO A 96 4.55 -3.04 1.68
C PRO A 96 3.10 -3.31 1.29
N PHE A 97 2.50 -2.39 0.54
CA PHE A 97 1.15 -2.51 0.02
C PHE A 97 1.23 -2.73 -1.49
N ILE A 98 0.83 -3.91 -1.95
CA ILE A 98 0.97 -4.34 -3.35
C ILE A 98 -0.40 -4.71 -3.89
N ASN A 99 -0.70 -4.24 -5.09
CA ASN A 99 -1.86 -4.73 -5.85
C ASN A 99 -1.39 -5.81 -6.81
N ALA A 100 -1.81 -7.06 -6.56
CA ALA A 100 -1.40 -8.21 -7.34
C ALA A 100 -1.84 -8.16 -8.82
N LYS A 101 -2.94 -7.45 -9.12
CA LYS A 101 -3.44 -7.21 -10.49
C LYS A 101 -2.48 -6.38 -11.33
N ASN A 102 -1.65 -5.53 -10.70
CA ASN A 102 -0.62 -4.76 -11.40
C ASN A 102 0.69 -5.55 -11.58
N SER A 103 1.00 -6.42 -10.62
CA SER A 103 2.24 -7.19 -10.61
C SER A 103 2.19 -8.39 -11.57
N ASN A 104 1.03 -8.95 -11.90
CA ASN A 104 0.81 -10.03 -12.90
C ASN A 104 1.56 -11.36 -12.69
N THR A 105 2.59 -11.42 -11.85
CA THR A 105 3.39 -12.62 -11.55
C THR A 105 3.85 -12.63 -10.08
N PRO A 106 4.00 -13.82 -9.47
CA PRO A 106 4.55 -13.93 -8.11
C PRO A 106 5.95 -13.31 -7.96
N TYR A 107 6.79 -13.42 -8.98
CA TYR A 107 8.14 -12.86 -8.93
C TYR A 107 8.13 -11.33 -8.89
N LYS A 108 7.27 -10.69 -9.72
CA LYS A 108 7.14 -9.23 -9.70
C LYS A 108 6.62 -8.72 -8.34
N ILE A 109 5.77 -9.49 -7.65
CA ILE A 109 5.39 -9.17 -6.26
C ILE A 109 6.60 -9.18 -5.34
N LEU A 110 7.45 -10.22 -5.38
CA LEU A 110 8.68 -10.24 -4.56
C LEU A 110 9.59 -9.04 -4.86
N TYR A 111 9.76 -8.70 -6.14
CA TYR A 111 10.51 -7.53 -6.56
C TYR A 111 9.92 -6.23 -5.98
N GLU A 112 8.61 -6.03 -6.08
CA GLU A 112 7.93 -4.87 -5.49
C GLU A 112 8.03 -4.82 -3.96
N ILE A 113 7.97 -5.97 -3.27
CA ILE A 113 8.23 -6.05 -1.82
C ILE A 113 9.63 -5.53 -1.51
N ALA A 114 10.64 -5.98 -2.25
CA ALA A 114 12.03 -5.57 -2.02
C ALA A 114 12.25 -4.07 -2.27
N GLU A 115 11.61 -3.50 -3.30
CA GLU A 115 11.61 -2.06 -3.57
C GLU A 115 10.96 -1.27 -2.42
N LEU A 116 9.78 -1.67 -1.96
CA LEU A 116 9.03 -1.00 -0.90
C LEU A 116 9.73 -1.11 0.47
N LEU A 117 10.45 -2.21 0.71
CA LEU A 117 11.28 -2.38 1.90
C LEU A 117 12.61 -1.61 1.83
N GLY A 118 13.00 -1.11 0.65
CA GLY A 118 14.24 -0.35 0.46
C GLY A 118 15.50 -1.20 0.26
N ILE A 119 15.35 -2.52 0.10
CA ILE A 119 16.48 -3.47 -0.04
C ILE A 119 17.41 -3.06 -1.18
N ASN A 120 16.81 -2.72 -2.33
CA ASN A 120 17.54 -2.38 -3.54
C ASN A 120 18.30 -1.04 -3.45
N LYS A 121 17.94 -0.19 -2.50
CA LYS A 121 18.58 1.11 -2.26
C LYS A 121 19.71 1.01 -1.23
N GLU A 122 19.53 0.16 -0.24
CA GLU A 122 20.41 0.12 0.94
C GLU A 122 21.50 -0.95 0.86
N GLU A 123 21.27 -2.09 0.19
CA GLU A 123 22.18 -3.24 0.26
C GLU A 123 22.50 -3.83 -1.13
N ARG A 124 23.59 -3.34 -1.74
CA ARG A 124 24.04 -3.79 -3.09
C ARG A 124 24.19 -5.31 -3.24
N LYS A 125 24.57 -6.03 -2.18
CA LYS A 125 24.74 -7.49 -2.22
C LYS A 125 23.42 -8.27 -2.13
N MET A 126 22.37 -7.66 -1.56
CA MET A 126 21.09 -8.30 -1.27
C MET A 126 19.97 -7.84 -2.20
N GLN A 127 20.31 -7.12 -3.28
CA GLN A 127 19.32 -6.60 -4.21
C GLN A 127 18.49 -7.73 -4.81
N VAL A 128 17.19 -7.51 -4.91
CA VAL A 128 16.26 -8.33 -5.67
C VAL A 128 16.07 -7.66 -7.02
N TYR A 129 16.65 -8.25 -8.06
CA TYR A 129 16.58 -7.70 -9.42
C TYR A 129 15.25 -8.04 -10.10
N PHE A 130 14.91 -7.29 -11.16
CA PHE A 130 13.72 -7.56 -11.96
C PHE A 130 13.72 -8.95 -12.60
N THR A 131 14.89 -9.53 -12.88
CA THR A 131 15.08 -10.91 -13.35
C THR A 131 16.43 -11.47 -12.86
N GLY A 132 16.67 -12.77 -13.08
CA GLY A 132 17.98 -13.40 -12.83
C GLY A 132 18.15 -14.03 -11.45
N LEU A 133 17.15 -13.91 -10.57
CA LEU A 133 17.08 -14.67 -9.32
C LEU A 133 15.95 -15.71 -9.39
N SER A 134 16.10 -16.80 -8.65
CA SER A 134 14.98 -17.70 -8.38
C SER A 134 14.02 -17.06 -7.37
N MET A 135 12.78 -17.55 -7.33
CA MET A 135 11.79 -17.14 -6.31
C MET A 135 12.31 -17.35 -4.88
N SER A 136 12.99 -18.48 -4.64
CA SER A 136 13.56 -18.82 -3.33
C SER A 136 14.64 -17.83 -2.94
N GLU A 137 15.59 -17.55 -3.84
CA GLU A 137 16.69 -16.61 -3.58
C GLU A 137 16.17 -15.20 -3.31
N ALA A 138 15.19 -14.72 -4.09
CA ALA A 138 14.56 -13.42 -3.85
C ALA A 138 13.84 -13.37 -2.49
N THR A 139 13.15 -14.45 -2.11
CA THR A 139 12.47 -14.57 -0.82
C THR A 139 13.46 -14.56 0.34
N ASP A 140 14.54 -15.33 0.23
CA ASP A 140 15.57 -15.44 1.27
C ASP A 140 16.24 -14.09 1.50
N ARG A 141 16.54 -13.34 0.43
CA ARG A 141 17.08 -11.98 0.54
C ARG A 141 16.16 -11.02 1.30
N ILE A 142 14.86 -11.08 1.01
CA ILE A 142 13.85 -10.27 1.71
C ILE A 142 13.79 -10.63 3.20
N LEU A 143 13.72 -11.92 3.51
CA LEU A 143 13.66 -12.40 4.89
C LEU A 143 14.93 -12.06 5.68
N ASP A 144 16.11 -12.18 5.06
CA ASP A 144 17.39 -11.77 5.63
C ASP A 144 17.41 -10.29 5.99
N PHE A 145 16.97 -9.43 5.06
CA PHE A 145 16.92 -7.99 5.29
C PHE A 145 16.02 -7.65 6.49
N ILE A 146 14.82 -8.24 6.55
CA ILE A 146 13.87 -8.04 7.65
C ILE A 146 14.49 -8.45 8.99
N ARG A 147 15.15 -9.61 9.04
CA ARG A 147 15.80 -10.14 10.25
C ARG A 147 16.96 -9.26 10.72
N ARG A 148 17.89 -8.91 9.83
CA ARG A 148 19.10 -8.15 10.17
C ARG A 148 18.78 -6.75 10.69
N ARG A 149 17.74 -6.13 10.15
CA ARG A 149 17.29 -4.79 10.53
C ARG A 149 16.27 -4.77 11.66
N SER A 150 15.86 -5.94 12.17
CA SER A 150 14.84 -6.11 13.21
C SER A 150 13.54 -5.34 12.89
N ILE A 151 13.16 -5.31 11.61
CA ILE A 151 11.99 -4.56 11.12
C ILE A 151 10.73 -5.38 11.38
N LYS A 152 9.65 -4.74 11.82
CA LYS A 152 8.32 -5.33 11.82
C LYS A 152 7.68 -5.09 10.46
N VAL A 153 7.19 -6.14 9.82
CA VAL A 153 6.59 -6.03 8.48
C VAL A 153 5.15 -6.52 8.51
N VAL A 154 4.25 -5.70 7.96
CA VAL A 154 2.89 -6.11 7.58
C VAL A 154 2.83 -6.09 6.06
N LEU A 155 2.69 -7.26 5.44
CA LEU A 155 2.54 -7.37 4.00
C LEU A 155 1.05 -7.31 3.65
N VAL A 156 0.68 -6.36 2.78
CA VAL A 156 -0.68 -6.27 2.24
C VAL A 156 -0.63 -6.60 0.75
N ILE A 157 -1.33 -7.67 0.37
CA ILE A 157 -1.51 -8.08 -1.03
C ILE A 157 -2.99 -7.89 -1.37
N ASP A 158 -3.30 -6.83 -2.10
CA ASP A 158 -4.63 -6.53 -2.59
C ASP A 158 -4.91 -7.26 -3.91
N GLU A 159 -6.18 -7.57 -4.17
CA GLU A 159 -6.63 -8.32 -5.36
C GLU A 159 -5.84 -9.62 -5.62
N ILE A 160 -5.50 -10.37 -4.56
CA ILE A 160 -4.70 -11.61 -4.64
C ILE A 160 -5.33 -12.70 -5.52
N ASP A 161 -6.64 -12.67 -5.69
CA ASP A 161 -7.40 -13.54 -6.59
C ASP A 161 -6.92 -13.44 -8.05
N SER A 162 -6.34 -12.31 -8.45
CA SER A 162 -5.70 -12.13 -9.76
C SER A 162 -4.52 -13.09 -10.01
N LEU A 163 -3.90 -13.65 -8.97
CA LEU A 163 -2.79 -14.59 -9.10
C LEU A 163 -3.22 -16.04 -9.27
N VAL A 164 -4.45 -16.38 -8.87
CA VAL A 164 -4.94 -17.76 -8.82
C VAL A 164 -5.65 -18.17 -10.12
N ASN A 165 -6.28 -17.21 -10.81
CA ASN A 165 -7.08 -17.48 -12.02
C ASN A 165 -6.23 -17.63 -13.30
N ARG A 166 -5.23 -18.53 -13.29
CA ARG A 166 -4.57 -19.01 -14.51
C ARG A 166 -4.95 -20.45 -14.82
#